data_AF-A0A2E0GAE6-F1
#
_entry.id   AF-A0A2E0GAE6-F1
#
_cell.length_a   1.000
_cell.length_b   1.000
_cell.length_c   1.000
_cell.angle_alpha   90.00
_cell.angle_beta   90.00
_cell.angle_gamma   90.00
#
_symmetry.space_group_name_H-M   'P 1'
#
loop_
_entity.id
_entity.type
_entity.pdbx_description
1 polymer ?
#
loop_
_entity_poly.entity_id
_entity_poly.type
_entity_poly.pdbx_seq_one_letter_code
_entity_poly.pdbx_strand_id
1 'polypeptide(L)' 'MKLREVKAIETPYAGVDTIAYTNEKKRLQVELLNIQQRIIEEKKRLVVIFEGRDAAGKGSTIKRFTENLIPK' A
#
# COMPACT_ATOMS: atom_id res chain seq x y z
N MET A 1 -28.10 -10.35 -23.82
CA MET A 1 -27.35 -10.54 -22.56
C MET A 1 -27.68 -9.36 -21.64
N LYS A 2 -28.41 -9.55 -20.54
CA LYS A 2 -28.77 -8.46 -19.62
C LYS A 2 -27.56 -8.07 -18.79
N LEU A 3 -27.06 -6.85 -18.95
CA LEU A 3 -26.05 -6.26 -18.07
C LEU A 3 -26.67 -6.08 -16.68
N ARG A 4 -26.06 -6.66 -15.64
CA ARG A 4 -26.43 -6.33 -14.26
C ARG A 4 -25.88 -4.95 -13.94
N GLU A 5 -26.75 -4.00 -13.59
CA GLU A 5 -26.33 -2.73 -13.00
C GLU A 5 -25.65 -3.01 -11.67
N VAL A 6 -24.34 -2.80 -11.62
CA VAL A 6 -23.59 -2.79 -10.36
C VAL A 6 -23.97 -1.49 -9.63
N LYS A 7 -24.89 -1.57 -8.66
CA LYS A 7 -25.39 -0.39 -7.93
C LYS A 7 -24.42 0.14 -6.87
N ALA A 8 -23.55 -0.70 -6.33
CA ALA A 8 -22.46 -0.31 -5.44
C ALA A 8 -21.43 -1.43 -5.40
N ILE A 9 -20.15 -1.07 -5.40
CA ILE A 9 -19.07 -1.99 -5.07
C ILE A 9 -18.94 -1.93 -3.54
N GLU A 10 -19.30 -3.00 -2.83
CA GLU A 10 -18.97 -3.12 -1.42
C GLU A 10 -17.45 -3.02 -1.28
N THR A 11 -16.99 -2.02 -0.52
CA THR A 11 -15.57 -1.87 -0.19
C THR A 11 -15.45 -1.80 1.32
N PRO A 12 -14.47 -2.50 1.93
CA PRO A 12 -14.22 -2.40 3.37
C PRO A 12 -13.66 -1.03 3.78
N TYR A 13 -13.48 -0.11 2.83
CA TYR A 13 -12.90 1.21 3.01
C TYR A 13 -13.94 2.34 2.94
N ALA A 14 -15.24 2.00 2.89
CA ALA A 14 -16.31 3.00 2.92
C ALA A 14 -16.26 3.79 4.24
N GLY A 15 -16.20 5.12 4.16
CA GLY A 15 -16.15 6.02 5.32
C GLY A 15 -14.75 6.32 5.87
N VAL A 16 -13.67 5.86 5.22
CA VAL A 16 -12.32 6.28 5.58
C VAL A 16 -12.09 7.71 5.09
N ASP A 17 -11.99 8.66 6.02
CA ASP A 17 -11.67 10.04 5.68
C ASP A 17 -10.17 10.24 5.38
N THR A 18 -9.85 11.36 4.73
CA THR A 18 -8.49 11.69 4.31
C THR A 18 -7.51 11.80 5.48
N ILE A 19 -7.97 12.25 6.65
CA ILE A 19 -7.13 12.46 7.84
C ILE A 19 -6.78 11.09 8.44
N ALA A 20 -7.77 10.24 8.66
CA ALA A 20 -7.61 8.86 9.11
C ALA A 20 -6.67 8.08 8.20
N TYR A 21 -6.87 8.16 6.88
CA TYR A 21 -5.97 7.55 5.89
C TYR A 21 -4.53 8.08 6.03
N THR A 22 -4.35 9.40 6.12
CA THR A 22 -3.02 10.02 6.15
C THR A 22 -2.26 9.65 7.42
N ASN A 23 -2.94 9.64 8.56
CA ASN A 23 -2.38 9.24 9.85
C ASN A 23 -1.92 7.78 9.83
N GLU A 24 -2.78 6.89 9.34
CA GLU A 24 -2.48 5.47 9.30
C GLU A 24 -1.37 5.15 8.29
N LYS A 25 -1.39 5.79 7.12
CA LYS A 25 -0.30 5.69 6.13
C LYS A 25 1.05 6.07 6.77
N LYS A 26 1.11 7.19 7.50
CA LYS A 26 2.34 7.63 8.16
C LYS A 26 2.81 6.62 9.22
N ARG A 27 1.88 6.10 10.04
CA ARG A 27 2.19 5.07 11.04
C ARG A 27 2.80 3.82 10.39
N LEU A 28 2.19 3.31 9.33
CA LEU A 28 2.68 2.14 8.61
C LEU A 28 4.03 2.38 7.91
N GLN A 29 4.28 3.59 7.42
CA GLN A 29 5.59 3.94 6.83
C GLN A 29 6.72 3.94 7.85
N VAL A 30 6.45 4.32 9.11
CA VAL A 30 7.42 4.16 10.21
C VAL A 30 7.73 2.68 10.46
N GLU A 31 6.71 1.82 10.44
CA GLU A 31 6.94 0.38 10.60
C GLU A 31 7.73 -0.24 9.43
N LEU A 32 7.50 0.24 8.20
CA LEU A 32 8.29 -0.19 7.05
C LEU A 32 9.76 0.18 7.18
N LEU A 33 10.07 1.34 7.75
CA LEU A 33 11.44 1.74 8.08
C LEU A 33 12.08 0.81 9.11
N ASN A 34 11.35 0.45 10.17
CA ASN A 34 11.81 -0.52 11.18
C ASN A 34 12.12 -1.88 10.53
N ILE A 35 11.25 -2.35 9.64
CA ILE A 35 11.47 -3.60 8.88
C ILE A 35 12.72 -3.50 8.01
N GLN A 36 12.89 -2.39 7.28
CA GLN A 36 14.06 -2.16 6.43
C GLN A 36 15.36 -2.20 7.25
N GLN A 37 15.39 -1.49 8.38
CA GLN A 37 16.54 -1.43 9.28
C GLN A 37 16.96 -2.84 9.75
N ARG A 38 15.98 -3.64 10.20
CA ARG A 38 16.23 -5.03 10.62
C ARG A 38 16.75 -5.92 9.50
N ILE A 39 16.22 -5.80 8.29
CA ILE A 39 16.69 -6.57 7.12
C ILE A 39 18.16 -6.25 6.83
N ILE A 40 18.55 -4.98 6.93
CA ILE A 40 19.93 -4.53 6.73
C ILE A 40 20.86 -5.11 7.81
N GLU A 41 20.48 -4.98 9.09
CA GLU A 41 21.24 -5.50 10.23
C GLU A 41 21.44 -7.02 10.15
N GLU A 42 20.39 -7.75 9.78
CA GLU A 42 20.41 -9.20 9.64
C GLU A 42 21.06 -9.69 8.33
N LYS A 43 21.52 -8.77 7.46
CA LYS A 43 22.08 -9.06 6.11
C LYS A 43 21.14 -9.92 5.25
N LYS A 44 19.83 -9.68 5.37
CA LYS A 44 18.80 -10.39 4.61
C LYS A 44 18.39 -9.61 3.36
N ARG A 45 17.57 -10.25 2.52
CA ARG A 45 16.98 -9.66 1.31
C ARG A 45 15.47 -9.88 1.33
N LEU A 46 14.71 -8.86 0.97
CA LEU A 46 13.25 -8.91 0.85
C LEU A 46 12.85 -8.53 -0.57
N VAL A 47 11.93 -9.29 -1.15
CA VAL A 47 11.28 -9.00 -2.42
C VAL A 47 9.78 -8.97 -2.19
N VAL A 48 9.12 -7.92 -2.70
CA VAL A 48 7.66 -7.76 -2.66
C VAL A 48 7.16 -7.63 -4.10
N ILE A 49 6.20 -8.47 -4.48
CA ILE A 49 5.63 -8.51 -5.82
C ILE A 49 4.21 -7.92 -5.77
N PHE A 50 3.93 -6.96 -6.65
CA PHE A 50 2.61 -6.33 -6.78
C PHE A 50 1.97 -6.75 -8.11
N GLU A 51 0.92 -7.56 -8.03
CA GLU A 51 0.17 -8.06 -9.19
C GLU A 51 -1.26 -7.51 -9.24
N GLY A 52 -1.88 -7.54 -10.42
CA GLY A 52 -3.25 -7.08 -10.62
C GLY A 52 -3.54 -6.57 -12.02
N ARG A 53 -4.81 -6.31 -12.32
CA ARG A 53 -5.25 -5.79 -13.62
C ARG A 53 -4.70 -4.40 -13.91
N ASP A 54 -4.78 -3.99 -15.17
CA ASP A 54 -4.50 -2.60 -15.55
C ASP A 54 -5.41 -1.65 -14.78
N ALA A 55 -4.86 -0.49 -14.43
CA ALA A 55 -5.50 0.52 -13.58
C ALA A 55 -5.91 0.08 -12.15
N ALA A 56 -5.47 -1.09 -11.66
CA ALA A 56 -5.78 -1.55 -10.30
C ALA A 56 -5.05 -0.78 -9.16
N GLY A 57 -4.28 0.27 -9.48
CA GLY A 57 -3.59 1.09 -8.46
C GLY A 57 -2.22 0.57 -7.99
N LYS A 58 -1.63 -0.40 -8.68
CA LYS A 58 -0.31 -0.99 -8.32
C LYS A 58 0.79 0.07 -8.15
N GLY A 59 0.92 0.99 -9.11
CA GLY A 59 1.96 2.02 -9.11
C GLY A 59 1.83 3.03 -7.96
N SER A 60 0.60 3.46 -7.64
CA SER A 60 0.37 4.33 -6.49
C SER A 60 0.69 3.65 -5.17
N THR A 61 0.38 2.35 -5.06
CA THR A 61 0.72 1.55 -3.86
C THR A 61 2.23 1.44 -3.69
N ILE A 62 2.98 1.12 -4.77
CA ILE A 62 4.45 1.08 -4.73
C ILE A 62 5.00 2.44 -4.28
N LYS A 63 4.49 3.55 -4.85
CA LYS A 63 4.91 4.89 -4.45
C LYS A 63 4.72 5.14 -2.95
N ARG A 64 3.59 4.74 -2.36
CA ARG A 64 3.36 4.90 -0.90
C ARG A 64 4.24 3.99 -0.06
N PHE A 65 4.61 2.82 -0.58
CA PHE A 65 5.53 1.91 0.08
C PHE A 65 6.95 2.45 0.12
N THR A 66 7.41 3.11 -0.95
CA THR A 66 8.81 3.50 -1.12
C THR A 66 9.11 4.96 -0.78
N GLU A 67 8.10 5.84 -0.70
CA GLU A 67 8.33 7.31 -0.59
C GLU A 67 9.14 7.75 0.64
N ASN A 68 9.19 6.95 1.71
CA ASN A 68 9.88 7.27 2.96
C ASN A 68 10.93 6.21 3.37
N LEU A 69 11.31 5.29 2.49
CA LEU A 69 12.36 4.31 2.79
C LEU A 69 13.75 4.96 2.74
N ILE A 70 14.71 4.39 3.47
CA ILE A 70 16.11 4.82 3.44
C ILE A 70 16.62 4.65 2.00
N PRO A 71 16.99 5.74 1.30
CA PRO A 71 17.65 5.66 0.00
C PRO A 71 19.03 5.05 0.19
N LYS A 72 19.52 4.35 -0.84
CA LYS A 72 20.92 3.89 -0.85
C LYS A 72 21.89 5.07 -0.74
#